data_AF-A0A1A6BH46-F1
#
_entry.id   AF-A0A1A6BH46-F1
#
_cell.length_a   1.000
_cell.length_b   1.000
_cell.length_c   1.000
_cell.angle_alpha   90.00
_cell.angle_beta   90.00
_cell.angle_gamma   90.00
#
_symmetry.space_group_name_H-M   'P 1'
#
loop_
_entity.id
_entity.type
_entity.pdbx_description
1 polymer ?
#
loop_
_entity_poly.entity_id
_entity_poly.type
_entity_poly.pdbx_seq_one_letter_code
_entity_poly.pdbx_strand_id
1 'polypeptide(L)'
;MDLERITHPLRLARGSHQPGSAKGCAMNVISYINGDEQITDFPATSARPLAAFVQLCNDQLAGPDGYLSAQDAVLALDLGWLTVGTAEVDETVIRPWVSKLLVSPPWGVVRYADGPAAEVISQIAELHRRLAPGEMPDITSWDRAARAAREISAKMSPGAERYAVRAAYQSTSFSDAEAWDTLDAVTGNALRAHRLANLDDGPGQIVEMTRQAIRSWRRLAGLSVVGNVPASVTKALQSKGAA
;
A
#
# COMPACT_ATOMS: atom_id res chain seq x y z
N MET A 1 7.85 -20.21 26.27
CA MET A 1 6.78 -20.22 25.25
C MET A 1 6.51 -21.68 24.95
N ASP A 2 5.32 -22.16 25.29
CA ASP A 2 4.98 -23.58 25.23
C ASP A 2 4.54 -23.94 23.80
N LEU A 3 5.51 -24.35 22.98
CA LEU A 3 5.35 -24.61 21.54
C LEU A 3 4.44 -25.81 21.26
N GLU A 4 4.11 -26.62 22.27
CA GLU A 4 3.25 -27.80 22.17
C GLU A 4 1.75 -27.47 22.08
N ARG A 5 1.34 -26.22 22.34
CA ARG A 5 -0.07 -25.78 22.19
C ARG A 5 -0.49 -25.41 20.75
N ILE A 6 0.45 -25.40 19.79
CA ILE A 6 0.14 -25.10 18.39
C ILE A 6 -0.30 -26.41 17.70
N THR A 7 -1.57 -26.76 17.84
CA THR A 7 -2.17 -27.98 17.27
C THR A 7 -2.38 -27.90 15.74
N HIS A 8 -2.32 -26.70 15.16
CA HIS A 8 -2.42 -26.45 13.73
C HIS A 8 -1.36 -25.45 13.30
N PRO A 9 -0.71 -25.62 12.12
CA PRO A 9 0.25 -24.65 11.62
C PRO A 9 -0.37 -23.26 11.57
N LEU A 10 0.39 -22.25 11.97
CA LEU A 10 -0.06 -20.87 11.99
C LEU A 10 -0.39 -20.44 10.55
N ARG A 11 -1.68 -20.18 10.27
CA ARG A 11 -2.18 -19.76 8.95
C ARG A 11 -2.50 -18.28 8.99
N LEU A 12 -2.04 -17.55 7.98
CA LEU A 12 -2.46 -16.17 7.80
C LEU A 12 -3.92 -16.13 7.35
N ALA A 13 -4.63 -15.09 7.78
CA ALA A 13 -6.03 -14.90 7.52
C ALA A 13 -6.31 -13.53 6.90
N ARG A 14 -7.47 -13.45 6.23
CA ARG A 14 -8.02 -12.20 5.70
C ARG A 14 -8.56 -11.32 6.82
N GLY A 15 -8.37 -10.02 6.64
CA GLY A 15 -8.97 -8.96 7.43
C GLY A 15 -8.05 -8.45 8.54
N SER A 16 -8.57 -7.45 9.25
CA SER A 16 -7.95 -6.91 10.46
C SER A 16 -8.40 -7.73 11.66
N HIS A 17 -7.46 -8.03 12.55
CA HIS A 17 -7.70 -8.96 13.66
C HIS A 17 -7.48 -8.31 15.01
N GLN A 18 -8.36 -8.65 15.96
CA GLN A 18 -8.23 -8.21 17.35
C GLN A 18 -7.33 -9.18 18.13
N PRO A 19 -6.66 -8.70 19.20
CA PRO A 19 -5.95 -9.56 20.13
C PRO A 19 -6.83 -10.72 20.62
N GLY A 20 -6.27 -11.93 20.63
CA GLY A 20 -6.97 -13.16 21.08
C GLY A 20 -7.86 -13.83 20.03
N SER A 21 -7.98 -13.29 18.81
CA SER A 21 -8.78 -13.91 17.73
C SER A 21 -8.19 -15.19 17.13
N ALA A 22 -6.96 -15.55 17.50
CA ALA A 22 -6.17 -16.64 16.91
C ALA A 22 -5.96 -16.53 15.38
N LYS A 23 -6.15 -15.33 14.83
CA LYS A 23 -5.94 -15.00 13.41
C LYS A 23 -4.98 -13.82 13.30
N GLY A 24 -4.28 -13.75 12.18
CA GLY A 24 -3.36 -12.66 11.88
C GLY A 24 -3.08 -12.57 10.38
N CYS A 25 -2.87 -11.36 9.87
CA CYS A 25 -2.40 -11.13 8.50
C CYS A 25 -0.86 -11.05 8.47
N ALA A 26 -0.29 -10.90 7.28
CA ALA A 26 1.16 -10.70 7.13
C ALA A 26 1.69 -9.50 7.94
N MET A 27 0.95 -8.38 7.98
CA MET A 27 1.40 -7.19 8.69
C MET A 27 1.40 -7.37 10.22
N ASN A 28 0.48 -8.16 10.77
CA ASN A 28 0.51 -8.50 12.20
C ASN A 28 1.75 -9.33 12.56
N VAL A 29 2.21 -10.21 11.66
CA VAL A 29 3.45 -10.96 11.84
C VAL A 29 4.66 -10.02 11.81
N ILE A 30 4.70 -9.06 10.89
CA ILE A 30 5.75 -8.03 10.86
C ILE A 30 5.73 -7.20 12.15
N SER A 31 4.57 -6.74 12.60
CA SER A 31 4.38 -6.00 13.85
C SER A 31 4.90 -6.78 15.07
N TYR A 32 4.55 -8.07 15.15
CA TYR A 32 5.02 -8.96 16.21
C TYR A 32 6.54 -9.13 16.21
N ILE A 33 7.14 -9.37 15.04
CA ILE A 33 8.59 -9.56 14.92
C ILE A 33 9.34 -8.26 15.19
N ASN A 34 8.76 -7.12 14.82
CA ASN A 34 9.32 -5.80 15.14
C ASN A 34 9.31 -5.51 16.64
N GLY A 35 8.43 -6.16 17.40
CA GLY A 35 8.24 -5.90 18.82
C GLY A 35 7.40 -4.67 19.09
N ASP A 36 6.43 -4.37 18.21
CA ASP A 36 5.46 -3.29 18.46
C ASP A 36 4.69 -3.55 19.77
N GLU A 37 4.43 -2.50 20.54
CA GLU A 37 3.69 -2.60 21.81
C GLU A 37 2.28 -3.19 21.61
N GLN A 38 1.64 -2.85 20.49
CA GLN A 38 0.36 -3.41 20.07
C GLN A 38 0.49 -3.99 18.67
N ILE A 39 0.05 -5.24 18.52
CA ILE A 39 0.01 -5.90 17.22
C ILE A 39 -1.01 -5.21 16.32
N THR A 40 -0.54 -4.73 15.17
CA THR A 40 -1.30 -3.88 14.26
C THR A 40 -1.11 -4.29 12.80
N ASP A 41 -1.99 -3.83 11.92
CA ASP A 41 -1.84 -3.94 10.46
C ASP A 41 -0.86 -2.89 9.90
N PHE A 42 -0.46 -1.92 10.74
CA PHE A 42 0.43 -0.81 10.37
C PHE A 42 1.65 -0.77 11.29
N PRO A 43 2.61 -1.70 11.12
CA PRO A 43 3.78 -1.77 11.99
C PRO A 43 4.57 -0.47 12.01
N ALA A 44 5.20 -0.14 13.14
CA ALA A 44 5.93 1.11 13.29
C ALA A 44 7.12 1.26 12.31
N THR A 45 7.66 0.15 11.80
CA THR A 45 8.74 0.14 10.81
C THR A 45 8.30 0.19 9.36
N SER A 46 7.00 0.15 9.09
CA SER A 46 6.43 0.14 7.74
C SER A 46 5.71 1.44 7.43
N ALA A 47 5.94 2.01 6.24
CA ALA A 47 5.12 3.09 5.73
C ALA A 47 3.66 2.63 5.66
N ARG A 48 2.77 3.34 6.35
CA ARG A 48 1.33 3.07 6.38
C ARG A 48 0.71 2.81 5.00
N PRO A 49 0.98 3.60 3.94
CA PRO A 49 0.43 3.30 2.62
C PRO A 49 0.88 1.95 2.08
N LEU A 50 2.15 1.56 2.27
CA LEU A 50 2.66 0.27 1.79
C LEU A 50 2.08 -0.89 2.59
N ALA A 51 1.94 -0.73 3.91
CA ALA A 51 1.24 -1.69 4.76
C ALA A 51 -0.21 -1.92 4.28
N ALA A 52 -0.91 -0.85 3.89
CA ALA A 52 -2.26 -0.96 3.32
C ALA A 52 -2.30 -1.73 1.98
N PHE A 53 -1.31 -1.56 1.11
CA PHE A 53 -1.15 -2.36 -0.11
C PHE A 53 -0.96 -3.85 0.22
N VAL A 54 -0.07 -4.17 1.17
CA VAL A 54 0.16 -5.56 1.61
C VAL A 54 -1.09 -6.15 2.24
N GLN A 55 -1.83 -5.37 3.04
CA GLN A 55 -3.09 -5.83 3.63
C GLN A 55 -4.14 -6.15 2.56
N LEU A 56 -4.31 -5.28 1.55
CA LEU A 56 -5.20 -5.58 0.42
C LEU A 56 -4.76 -6.86 -0.31
N CYS A 57 -3.45 -7.03 -0.53
CA CYS A 57 -2.89 -8.22 -1.16
C CYS A 57 -3.16 -9.49 -0.34
N ASN A 58 -2.90 -9.46 0.96
CA ASN A 58 -3.20 -10.54 1.89
C ASN A 58 -4.68 -10.94 1.81
N ASP A 59 -5.58 -9.96 1.84
CA ASP A 59 -7.02 -10.19 1.80
C ASP A 59 -7.51 -10.82 0.50
N GLN A 60 -6.88 -10.47 -0.63
CA GLN A 60 -7.22 -11.00 -1.96
C GLN A 60 -6.61 -12.38 -2.22
N LEU A 61 -5.48 -12.68 -1.57
CA LEU A 61 -4.84 -13.99 -1.62
C LEU A 61 -5.54 -15.05 -0.75
N ALA A 62 -6.34 -14.62 0.23
CA ALA A 62 -7.07 -15.54 1.08
C ALA A 62 -8.12 -16.34 0.29
N GLY A 63 -8.17 -17.64 0.54
CA GLY A 63 -9.15 -18.53 -0.06
C GLY A 63 -10.57 -18.30 0.50
N PRO A 64 -11.56 -19.06 0.01
CA PRO A 64 -12.95 -18.96 0.46
C PRO A 64 -13.14 -19.24 1.97
N ASP A 65 -12.23 -19.98 2.59
CA ASP A 65 -12.20 -20.24 4.04
C ASP A 65 -11.68 -19.04 4.85
N GLY A 66 -11.26 -17.96 4.18
CA GLY A 66 -10.72 -16.76 4.78
C GLY A 66 -9.26 -16.90 5.21
N TYR A 67 -8.58 -17.99 4.85
CA TYR A 67 -7.18 -18.23 5.16
C TYR A 67 -6.33 -18.30 3.90
N LEU A 68 -5.06 -17.93 4.02
CA LEU A 68 -4.10 -18.07 2.94
C LEU A 68 -3.65 -19.54 2.83
N SER A 69 -3.31 -19.95 1.60
CA SER A 69 -2.51 -21.16 1.39
C SER A 69 -1.10 -20.96 1.94
N ALA A 70 -0.32 -22.05 2.09
CA ALA A 70 1.07 -21.93 2.53
C ALA A 70 1.91 -21.07 1.57
N GLN A 71 1.70 -21.22 0.26
CA GLN A 71 2.42 -20.47 -0.77
C GLN A 71 2.04 -18.98 -0.73
N ASP A 72 0.75 -18.68 -0.60
CA ASP A 72 0.27 -17.31 -0.55
C ASP A 72 0.68 -16.60 0.75
N ALA A 73 0.75 -17.34 1.86
CA ALA A 73 1.24 -16.81 3.13
C ALA A 73 2.72 -16.40 3.03
N VAL A 74 3.56 -17.23 2.40
CA VAL A 74 4.97 -16.88 2.13
C VAL A 74 5.05 -15.63 1.25
N LEU A 75 4.27 -15.57 0.17
CA LEU A 75 4.23 -14.41 -0.71
C LEU A 75 3.81 -13.13 0.03
N ALA A 76 2.77 -13.18 0.86
CA ALA A 76 2.30 -12.03 1.62
C ALA A 76 3.35 -11.56 2.65
N LEU A 77 4.06 -12.50 3.29
CA LEU A 77 5.15 -12.19 4.22
C LEU A 77 6.37 -11.59 3.51
N ASP A 78 6.73 -12.10 2.33
CA ASP A 78 7.84 -11.53 1.53
C ASP A 78 7.53 -10.07 1.15
N LEU A 79 6.29 -9.77 0.77
CA LEU A 79 5.85 -8.40 0.52
C LEU A 79 5.86 -7.56 1.80
N GLY A 80 5.37 -8.10 2.92
CA GLY A 80 5.40 -7.45 4.23
C GLY A 80 6.81 -7.07 4.66
N TRP A 81 7.79 -7.97 4.50
CA TRP A 81 9.19 -7.71 4.81
C TRP A 81 9.80 -6.59 3.97
N LEU A 82 9.40 -6.45 2.71
CA LEU A 82 9.86 -5.34 1.88
C LEU A 82 9.34 -3.97 2.36
N THR A 83 8.32 -3.92 3.21
CA THR A 83 7.87 -2.67 3.84
C THR A 83 8.70 -2.26 5.05
N VAL A 84 9.50 -3.17 5.63
CA VAL A 84 10.31 -2.84 6.81
C VAL A 84 11.39 -1.82 6.46
N GLY A 85 11.54 -0.82 7.34
CA GLY A 85 12.46 0.31 7.18
C GLY A 85 11.94 1.41 6.25
N THR A 86 10.64 1.43 5.95
CA THR A 86 10.04 2.45 5.08
C THR A 86 9.25 3.52 5.82
N ALA A 87 9.05 3.39 7.14
CA ALA A 87 8.26 4.33 7.94
C ALA A 87 8.91 5.72 8.06
N GLU A 88 10.23 5.78 8.28
CA GLU A 88 10.96 7.02 8.53
C GLU A 88 11.52 7.61 7.23
N VAL A 89 10.66 7.88 6.25
CA VAL A 89 11.08 8.55 5.01
C VAL A 89 10.71 10.03 4.99
N ASP A 90 11.60 10.80 4.38
CA ASP A 90 11.46 12.23 4.19
C ASP A 90 10.27 12.56 3.23
N GLU A 91 9.64 13.72 3.39
CA GLU A 91 8.53 14.18 2.55
C GLU A 91 8.90 14.22 1.05
N THR A 92 10.19 14.39 0.75
CA THR A 92 10.77 14.26 -0.60
C THR A 92 10.44 12.94 -1.29
N VAL A 93 10.08 11.88 -0.54
CA VAL A 93 9.62 10.59 -1.09
C VAL A 93 8.12 10.60 -1.37
N ILE A 94 7.32 11.25 -0.53
CA ILE A 94 5.86 11.17 -0.54
C ILE A 94 5.30 11.73 -1.84
N ARG A 95 5.63 12.97 -2.21
CA ARG A 95 5.05 13.64 -3.39
C ARG A 95 5.42 12.94 -4.71
N PRO A 96 6.69 12.56 -4.96
CA PRO A 96 7.03 11.74 -6.12
C PRO A 96 6.34 10.37 -6.12
N TRP A 97 6.19 9.73 -4.95
CA TRP A 97 5.48 8.45 -4.86
C TRP A 97 3.99 8.59 -5.17
N VAL A 98 3.33 9.64 -4.68
CA VAL A 98 1.94 9.98 -5.03
C VAL A 98 1.81 10.23 -6.53
N SER A 99 2.73 10.98 -7.13
CA SER A 99 2.75 11.14 -8.60
C SER A 99 2.80 9.77 -9.30
N LYS A 100 3.65 8.84 -8.85
CA LYS A 100 3.69 7.47 -9.39
C LYS A 100 2.40 6.68 -9.13
N LEU A 101 1.81 6.78 -7.94
CA LEU A 101 0.51 6.16 -7.61
C LEU A 101 -0.59 6.64 -8.55
N LEU A 102 -0.53 7.90 -8.99
CA LEU A 102 -1.50 8.46 -9.92
C LEU A 102 -1.27 7.99 -11.36
N VAL A 103 -0.05 8.11 -11.90
CA VAL A 103 0.18 7.98 -13.36
C VAL A 103 1.18 6.91 -13.81
N SER A 104 1.78 6.15 -12.90
CA SER A 104 2.77 5.13 -13.30
C SER A 104 2.12 4.08 -14.22
N PRO A 105 2.56 3.92 -15.48
CA PRO A 105 1.92 2.97 -16.41
C PRO A 105 1.73 1.54 -15.87
N PRO A 106 2.68 0.95 -15.11
CA PRO A 106 2.49 -0.42 -14.60
C PRO A 106 1.39 -0.56 -13.53
N TRP A 107 1.09 0.48 -12.75
CA TRP A 107 0.28 0.30 -11.52
C TRP A 107 -0.50 1.54 -11.05
N GLY A 108 -0.37 2.69 -11.70
CA GLY A 108 -1.03 3.92 -11.31
C GLY A 108 -2.52 3.90 -11.63
N VAL A 109 -3.31 4.65 -10.87
CA VAL A 109 -4.78 4.62 -10.97
C VAL A 109 -5.34 5.28 -12.23
N VAL A 110 -4.55 6.08 -12.97
CA VAL A 110 -4.95 6.70 -14.23
C VAL A 110 -5.44 5.68 -15.27
N ARG A 111 -4.95 4.43 -15.19
CA ARG A 111 -5.35 3.34 -16.09
C ARG A 111 -6.84 2.95 -15.99
N TYR A 112 -7.53 3.43 -14.96
CA TYR A 112 -8.97 3.20 -14.74
C TYR A 112 -9.82 4.39 -15.16
N ALA A 113 -9.22 5.40 -15.78
CA ALA A 113 -9.86 6.63 -16.17
C ALA A 113 -9.58 6.92 -17.63
N ASP A 114 -10.53 7.58 -18.30
CA ASP A 114 -10.39 8.02 -19.67
C ASP A 114 -10.80 9.49 -19.83
N GLY A 115 -10.44 10.09 -20.97
CA GLY A 115 -10.82 11.45 -21.33
C GLY A 115 -10.53 12.49 -20.21
N PRO A 116 -11.50 13.33 -19.82
CA PRO A 116 -11.30 14.37 -18.81
C PRO A 116 -10.82 13.84 -17.45
N ALA A 117 -11.18 12.61 -17.09
CA ALA A 117 -10.77 12.00 -15.83
C ALA A 117 -9.29 11.63 -15.83
N ALA A 118 -8.81 11.02 -16.92
CA ALA A 118 -7.38 10.72 -17.09
C ALA A 118 -6.55 12.01 -17.16
N GLU A 119 -7.06 13.04 -17.86
CA GLU A 119 -6.41 14.34 -17.97
C GLU A 119 -6.24 15.01 -16.60
N VAL A 120 -7.29 15.07 -15.77
CA VAL A 120 -7.18 15.73 -14.46
C VAL A 120 -6.27 14.96 -13.50
N ILE A 121 -6.29 13.62 -13.52
CA ILE A 121 -5.36 12.79 -12.75
C ILE A 121 -3.91 13.10 -13.17
N SER A 122 -3.67 13.18 -14.48
CA SER A 122 -2.34 13.45 -15.04
C SER A 122 -1.85 14.86 -14.70
N GLN A 123 -2.74 15.86 -14.75
CA GLN A 123 -2.42 17.24 -14.35
C GLN A 123 -2.02 17.31 -12.87
N ILE A 124 -2.77 16.67 -11.97
CA ILE A 124 -2.44 16.66 -10.52
C ILE A 124 -1.13 15.91 -10.27
N ALA A 125 -0.91 14.78 -10.94
CA ALA A 125 0.33 14.03 -10.80
C ALA A 125 1.56 14.82 -11.28
N GLU A 126 1.39 15.66 -12.32
CA GLU A 126 2.43 16.55 -12.81
C GLU A 126 2.73 17.68 -11.83
N LEU A 127 1.72 18.22 -11.15
CA LEU A 127 1.92 19.20 -10.08
C LEU A 127 2.76 18.60 -8.93
N HIS A 128 2.45 17.37 -8.49
CA HIS A 128 3.28 16.65 -7.51
C HIS A 128 4.72 16.43 -7.99
N ARG A 129 4.90 16.11 -9.28
CA ARG A 129 6.22 15.83 -9.86
C ARG A 129 7.11 17.07 -9.95
N ARG A 130 6.53 18.23 -10.23
CA ARG A 130 7.27 19.48 -10.45
C ARG A 130 7.63 20.23 -9.17
N LEU A 131 6.87 20.02 -8.09
CA LEU A 131 7.10 20.73 -6.85
C LEU A 131 8.47 20.35 -6.27
N ALA A 132 9.40 21.31 -6.22
CA ALA A 132 10.70 21.06 -5.62
C ALA A 132 10.57 20.95 -4.09
N PRO A 133 11.47 20.21 -3.43
CA PRO A 133 11.49 20.16 -1.96
C PRO A 133 11.61 21.56 -1.35
N GLY A 134 10.72 21.89 -0.42
CA GLY A 134 10.68 23.20 0.25
C GLY A 134 10.07 24.34 -0.58
N GLU A 135 9.61 24.08 -1.80
CA GLU A 135 8.91 25.07 -2.62
C GLU A 135 7.43 25.14 -2.23
N MET A 136 6.88 26.36 -2.24
CA MET A 136 5.44 26.55 -2.03
C MET A 136 4.67 26.21 -3.30
N PRO A 137 3.64 25.34 -3.25
CA PRO A 137 2.78 25.07 -4.40
C PRO A 137 2.12 26.35 -4.94
N ASP A 138 2.05 26.47 -6.28
CA ASP A 138 1.20 27.48 -6.91
C ASP A 138 -0.27 27.21 -6.61
N ILE A 139 -0.77 27.90 -5.58
CA ILE A 139 -2.13 27.73 -5.06
C ILE A 139 -3.15 27.77 -6.19
N THR A 140 -2.98 28.66 -7.18
CA THR A 140 -3.95 28.81 -8.28
C THR A 140 -4.06 27.54 -9.14
N SER A 141 -2.93 26.93 -9.51
CA SER A 141 -2.92 25.71 -10.31
C SER A 141 -3.46 24.51 -9.53
N TRP A 142 -3.09 24.36 -8.26
CA TRP A 142 -3.58 23.30 -7.38
C TRP A 142 -5.09 23.41 -7.14
N ASP A 143 -5.58 24.60 -6.83
CA ASP A 143 -7.01 24.89 -6.63
C ASP A 143 -7.83 24.59 -7.89
N ARG A 144 -7.33 24.99 -9.06
CA ARG A 144 -8.01 24.73 -10.34
C ARG A 144 -8.12 23.24 -10.59
N ALA A 145 -7.03 22.50 -10.41
CA ALA A 145 -7.01 21.05 -10.60
C ALA A 145 -7.92 20.33 -9.58
N ALA A 146 -7.91 20.76 -8.32
CA ALA A 146 -8.77 20.24 -7.26
C ALA A 146 -10.26 20.43 -7.58
N ARG A 147 -10.66 21.65 -8.00
CA ARG A 147 -12.04 21.94 -8.42
C ARG A 147 -12.47 21.08 -9.60
N ALA A 148 -11.63 21.00 -10.63
CA ALA A 148 -11.90 20.15 -11.80
C ALA A 148 -12.10 18.67 -11.41
N ALA A 149 -11.21 18.11 -10.59
CA ALA A 149 -11.30 16.72 -10.15
C ALA A 149 -12.57 16.48 -9.30
N ARG A 150 -12.92 17.43 -8.42
CA ARG A 150 -14.14 17.36 -7.62
C ARG A 150 -15.39 17.36 -8.50
N GLU A 151 -15.49 18.26 -9.47
CA GLU A 151 -16.62 18.37 -10.39
C GLU A 151 -16.79 17.12 -11.26
N ILE A 152 -15.69 16.58 -11.77
CA ILE A 152 -15.68 15.32 -12.53
C ILE A 152 -16.18 14.17 -11.64
N SER A 153 -15.59 13.99 -10.45
CA SER A 153 -15.94 12.90 -9.53
C SER A 153 -17.37 12.97 -8.98
N ALA A 154 -17.97 14.17 -8.95
CA ALA A 154 -19.34 14.39 -8.50
C ALA A 154 -20.37 13.87 -9.51
N LYS A 155 -20.03 13.88 -10.81
CA LYS A 155 -20.90 13.42 -11.91
C LYS A 155 -20.78 11.91 -12.19
N MET A 156 -19.78 11.25 -11.62
CA MET A 156 -19.50 9.83 -11.84
C MET A 156 -20.32 8.90 -10.94
N SER A 157 -20.71 7.75 -11.49
CA SER A 157 -21.21 6.62 -10.71
C SER A 157 -20.12 6.03 -9.81
N PRO A 158 -20.47 5.32 -8.72
CA PRO A 158 -19.49 4.57 -7.95
C PRO A 158 -18.79 3.52 -8.84
N GLY A 159 -17.46 3.59 -8.93
CA GLY A 159 -16.66 2.72 -9.78
C GLY A 159 -15.16 3.03 -9.62
N ALA A 160 -14.31 2.23 -10.28
CA ALA A 160 -12.86 2.38 -10.19
C ALA A 160 -12.39 3.77 -10.61
N GLU A 161 -12.91 4.29 -11.73
CA GLU A 161 -12.62 5.62 -12.26
C GLU A 161 -12.89 6.73 -11.23
N ARG A 162 -14.07 6.71 -10.59
CA ARG A 162 -14.43 7.71 -9.57
C ARG A 162 -13.45 7.71 -8.40
N TYR A 163 -12.99 6.53 -7.96
CA TYR A 163 -12.02 6.42 -6.88
C TYR A 163 -10.61 6.81 -7.31
N ALA A 164 -10.23 6.58 -8.58
CA ALA A 164 -8.99 7.10 -9.15
C ALA A 164 -8.96 8.64 -9.14
N VAL A 165 -10.05 9.28 -9.59
CA VAL A 165 -10.18 10.76 -9.54
C VAL A 165 -10.19 11.27 -8.10
N ARG A 166 -10.84 10.56 -7.16
CA ARG A 166 -10.83 10.93 -5.74
C ARG A 166 -9.44 10.82 -5.11
N ALA A 167 -8.64 9.82 -5.48
CA ALA A 167 -7.26 9.73 -5.03
C ALA A 167 -6.45 10.96 -5.48
N ALA A 168 -6.61 11.36 -6.75
CA ALA A 168 -5.98 12.58 -7.26
C ALA A 168 -6.49 13.83 -6.53
N TYR A 169 -7.81 14.01 -6.40
CA TYR A 169 -8.41 15.15 -5.68
C TYR A 169 -7.89 15.28 -4.24
N GLN A 170 -7.93 14.20 -3.46
CA GLN A 170 -7.47 14.22 -2.06
C GLN A 170 -5.97 14.56 -1.98
N SER A 171 -5.18 14.16 -2.97
CA SER A 171 -3.76 14.50 -3.01
C SER A 171 -3.48 15.98 -3.27
N THR A 172 -4.48 16.81 -3.57
CA THR A 172 -4.30 18.27 -3.67
C THR A 172 -4.26 18.94 -2.30
N SER A 173 -4.63 18.24 -1.23
CA SER A 173 -4.72 18.77 0.14
C SER A 173 -3.46 18.53 0.98
N PHE A 174 -2.36 18.05 0.40
CA PHE A 174 -1.10 17.87 1.13
C PHE A 174 -0.59 19.19 1.70
N SER A 175 -0.72 19.34 3.02
CA SER A 175 -0.04 20.35 3.82
C SER A 175 0.92 19.65 4.79
N ASP A 176 2.00 20.34 5.15
CA ASP A 176 3.09 19.79 5.99
C ASP A 176 2.58 19.23 7.34
N ALA A 177 1.48 19.79 7.87
CA ALA A 177 0.89 19.38 9.15
C ALA A 177 0.02 18.11 9.07
N GLU A 178 -0.56 17.79 7.91
CA GLU A 178 -1.58 16.72 7.73
C GLU A 178 -1.19 15.74 6.63
N ALA A 179 0.10 15.70 6.27
CA ALA A 179 0.59 14.91 5.13
C ALA A 179 0.26 13.42 5.27
N TRP A 180 0.34 12.85 6.48
CA TRP A 180 0.09 11.43 6.72
C TRP A 180 -1.39 11.05 6.61
N ASP A 181 -2.30 11.84 7.20
CA ASP A 181 -3.75 11.60 7.09
C ASP A 181 -4.24 11.77 5.65
N THR A 182 -3.70 12.78 4.95
CA THR A 182 -3.95 12.98 3.52
C THR A 182 -3.46 11.79 2.71
N LEU A 183 -2.25 11.28 2.99
CA LEU A 183 -1.68 10.13 2.30
C LEU A 183 -2.49 8.84 2.53
N ASP A 184 -3.01 8.64 3.73
CA ASP A 184 -3.91 7.52 4.06
C ASP A 184 -5.21 7.63 3.24
N ALA A 185 -5.79 8.83 3.13
CA ALA A 185 -6.99 9.06 2.32
C ALA A 185 -6.73 8.84 0.82
N VAL A 186 -5.62 9.33 0.29
CA VAL A 186 -5.19 9.12 -1.11
C VAL A 186 -5.02 7.63 -1.39
N THR A 187 -4.28 6.94 -0.53
CA THR A 187 -3.99 5.52 -0.66
C THR A 187 -5.27 4.69 -0.56
N GLY A 188 -6.16 5.00 0.39
CA GLY A 188 -7.44 4.32 0.54
C GLY A 188 -8.33 4.43 -0.70
N ASN A 189 -8.37 5.61 -1.35
CA ASN A 189 -9.09 5.78 -2.62
C ASN A 189 -8.43 4.98 -3.75
N ALA A 190 -7.09 5.01 -3.85
CA ALA A 190 -6.38 4.26 -4.89
C ALA A 190 -6.58 2.74 -4.73
N LEU A 191 -6.43 2.20 -3.53
CA LEU A 191 -6.69 0.79 -3.23
C LEU A 191 -8.13 0.38 -3.55
N ARG A 192 -9.10 1.27 -3.34
CA ARG A 192 -10.50 1.02 -3.73
C ARG A 192 -10.68 1.01 -5.24
N ALA A 193 -10.00 1.90 -5.98
CA ALA A 193 -9.99 1.88 -7.43
C ALA A 193 -9.43 0.55 -7.96
N HIS A 194 -8.27 0.14 -7.45
CA HIS A 194 -7.67 -1.16 -7.77
C HIS A 194 -8.57 -2.33 -7.43
N ARG A 195 -9.17 -2.35 -6.23
CA ARG A 195 -10.06 -3.42 -5.83
C ARG A 195 -11.24 -3.55 -6.78
N LEU A 196 -11.91 -2.44 -7.12
CA LEU A 196 -13.09 -2.44 -7.99
C LEU A 196 -12.76 -2.80 -9.44
N ALA A 197 -11.59 -2.40 -9.94
CA ALA A 197 -11.18 -2.69 -11.30
C ALA A 197 -10.76 -4.15 -11.52
N ASN A 198 -10.23 -4.81 -10.48
CA ASN A 198 -9.67 -6.16 -10.59
C ASN A 198 -10.48 -7.21 -9.79
N LEU A 199 -11.78 -6.98 -9.54
CA LEU A 199 -12.61 -7.95 -8.80
C LEU A 199 -12.62 -9.34 -9.46
N ASP A 200 -12.52 -9.37 -10.79
CA ASP A 200 -12.65 -10.59 -11.59
C ASP A 200 -11.30 -11.15 -12.08
N ASP A 201 -10.21 -10.38 -11.98
CA ASP A 201 -8.90 -10.72 -12.56
C ASP A 201 -7.99 -11.56 -11.63
N GLY A 202 -8.51 -11.95 -10.47
CA GLY A 202 -7.79 -12.72 -9.46
C GLY A 202 -6.65 -11.97 -8.75
N PRO A 203 -5.93 -12.63 -7.82
CA PRO A 203 -4.99 -11.95 -6.93
C PRO A 203 -3.68 -11.50 -7.60
N GLY A 204 -3.33 -12.04 -8.78
CA GLY A 204 -2.05 -11.79 -9.44
C GLY A 204 -1.81 -10.30 -9.76
N GLN A 205 -2.84 -9.58 -10.20
CA GLN A 205 -2.74 -8.16 -10.52
C GLN A 205 -2.52 -7.31 -9.26
N ILE A 206 -3.13 -7.68 -8.13
CA ILE A 206 -2.96 -7.01 -6.84
C ILE A 206 -1.57 -7.27 -6.26
N VAL A 207 -1.04 -8.49 -6.42
CA VAL A 207 0.33 -8.83 -6.04
C VAL A 207 1.33 -7.97 -6.81
N GLU A 208 1.21 -7.90 -8.14
CA GLU A 208 2.16 -7.14 -8.95
C GLU A 208 2.07 -5.64 -8.67
N MET A 209 0.86 -5.10 -8.54
CA MET A 209 0.65 -3.71 -8.12
C MET A 209 1.33 -3.43 -6.76
N THR A 210 1.16 -4.31 -5.77
CA THR A 210 1.79 -4.18 -4.45
C THR A 210 3.32 -4.19 -4.57
N ARG A 211 3.88 -5.08 -5.38
CA ARG A 211 5.33 -5.11 -5.68
C ARG A 211 5.81 -3.78 -6.28
N GLN A 212 5.06 -3.24 -7.23
CA GLN A 212 5.43 -1.99 -7.91
C GLN A 212 5.34 -0.78 -6.96
N ALA A 213 4.30 -0.70 -6.14
CA ALA A 213 4.13 0.34 -5.12
C ALA A 213 5.30 0.36 -4.13
N ILE A 214 5.68 -0.81 -3.59
CA ILE A 214 6.80 -0.98 -2.66
C ILE A 214 8.13 -0.65 -3.34
N ARG A 215 8.38 -1.21 -4.54
CA ARG A 215 9.62 -0.92 -5.30
C ARG A 215 9.76 0.56 -5.61
N SER A 216 8.67 1.23 -5.97
CA SER A 216 8.67 2.66 -6.25
C SER A 216 9.08 3.46 -5.01
N TRP A 217 8.48 3.16 -3.86
CA TRP A 217 8.81 3.83 -2.59
C TRP A 217 10.28 3.62 -2.22
N ARG A 218 10.74 2.37 -2.24
CA ARG A 218 12.11 2.01 -1.87
C ARG A 218 13.14 2.69 -2.77
N ARG A 219 12.90 2.75 -4.08
CA ARG A 219 13.79 3.47 -5.02
C ARG A 219 13.86 4.96 -4.73
N LEU A 220 12.71 5.59 -4.48
CA LEU A 220 12.65 7.02 -4.15
C LEU A 220 13.35 7.32 -2.83
N ALA A 221 13.26 6.40 -1.86
CA ALA A 221 13.91 6.50 -0.56
C ALA A 221 15.39 6.03 -0.55
N GLY A 222 15.96 5.61 -1.69
CA GLY A 222 17.33 5.08 -1.74
C GLY A 222 17.54 3.73 -1.02
N LEU A 223 16.46 2.99 -0.76
CA LEU A 223 16.46 1.70 -0.07
C LEU A 223 16.66 0.52 -1.06
N SER A 224 17.30 -0.56 -0.60
CA SER A 224 17.49 -1.79 -1.40
C SER A 224 16.15 -2.35 -1.88
N VAL A 225 16.00 -2.66 -3.16
CA VAL A 225 14.75 -3.27 -3.70
C VAL A 225 14.67 -4.78 -3.53
N VAL A 226 15.72 -5.41 -2.98
CA VAL A 226 15.78 -6.85 -2.66
C VAL A 226 15.41 -7.02 -1.19
N GLY A 227 14.54 -7.99 -0.90
CA GLY A 227 14.13 -8.29 0.47
C GLY A 227 15.30 -8.85 1.26
N ASN A 228 15.74 -8.12 2.28
CA ASN A 228 16.64 -8.69 3.28
C ASN A 228 15.77 -9.39 4.31
N VAL A 229 15.61 -10.71 4.16
CA VAL A 229 15.14 -11.55 5.26
C VAL A 229 16.16 -11.41 6.39
N PRO A 230 15.77 -11.05 7.63
CA PRO A 230 16.72 -10.94 8.72
C PRO A 230 17.49 -12.24 8.89
N ALA A 231 18.81 -12.15 9.13
CA ALA A 231 19.68 -13.31 9.26
C ALA A 231 19.20 -14.32 10.34
N SER A 232 18.43 -13.85 11.34
CA SER A 232 17.78 -14.69 12.35
C SER A 232 16.75 -15.66 11.77
N VAL A 233 16.00 -15.25 10.75
CA VAL A 233 14.99 -16.07 10.06
C VAL A 233 15.68 -17.07 9.13
N THR A 234 16.75 -16.66 8.44
CA THR A 234 17.57 -17.56 7.61
C THR A 234 18.19 -18.68 8.45
N LYS A 235 18.65 -18.35 9.66
CA LYS A 235 19.25 -19.31 10.60
C LYS A 235 18.22 -20.31 11.15
N ALA A 236 16.97 -19.87 11.37
CA ALA A 236 15.87 -20.72 11.80
C ALA A 236 15.35 -21.68 10.71
N LEU A 237 15.46 -21.30 9.44
CA LEU A 237 15.15 -22.17 8.30
C LEU A 237 16.26 -23.20 8.05
N GLN A 238 17.52 -22.82 8.24
CA GLN A 238 18.67 -23.73 8.10
C GLN A 238 18.74 -24.78 9.23
N SER A 239 18.31 -24.44 10.44
CA SER A 239 18.28 -25.40 11.55
C SER A 239 17.18 -26.46 11.47
N LYS A 240 16.14 -26.24 10.62
CA LYS A 240 15.06 -27.22 10.38
C LYS A 240 15.29 -28.15 9.18
N GLY A 241 16.28 -27.88 8.34
CA GLY A 241 16.65 -28.75 7.22
C GLY A 241 17.71 -29.81 7.54
N ALA A 242 18.15 -29.89 8.79
CA ALA A 242 19.23 -30.77 9.26
C ALA A 242 18.77 -31.76 10.35
N ALA A 243 17.47 -31.99 10.49
CA ALA A 243 16.91 -32.97 11.43
C ALA A 243 16.05 -33.99 10.67
#